data_AF-A0A2P6WIZ3-F1
#
_entry.id   AF-A0A2P6WIZ3-F1
#
_cell.length_a   1.000
_cell.length_b   1.000
_cell.length_c   1.000
_cell.angle_alpha   90.00
_cell.angle_beta   90.00
_cell.angle_gamma   90.00
#
_symmetry.space_group_name_H-M   'P 1'
#
loop_
_entity.id
_entity.type
_entity.pdbx_description
1 polymer ?
#
loop_
_entity_poly.entity_id
_entity_poly.type
_entity_poly.pdbx_seq_one_letter_code
_entity_poly.pdbx_strand_id
1 'polypeptide(L)' 'MAKGKRMSVDEQLKRWVDGESVHNSTRDECTPDFSCCKPQLLAPKEIRMKFLNANQAERSAMLAGFLGVLLRGHSCEVVS' A
#
# COMPACT_ATOMS: atom_id res chain seq x y z
N MET A 1 9.46 -14.38 27.76
CA MET A 1 9.59 -13.64 26.48
C MET A 1 8.22 -13.60 25.82
N ALA A 2 7.61 -12.41 25.69
CA ALA A 2 6.31 -12.27 25.04
C ALA A 2 6.44 -12.65 23.57
N LYS A 3 5.64 -13.61 23.10
CA LYS A 3 5.57 -13.95 21.66
C LYS A 3 5.04 -12.72 20.93
N GLY A 4 5.89 -12.03 20.18
CA GLY A 4 5.50 -10.86 19.40
C GLY A 4 4.29 -11.19 18.51
N LYS A 5 3.23 -10.38 18.63
CA LYS A 5 2.01 -10.55 17.84
C LYS A 5 2.37 -10.43 16.35
N ARG A 6 2.09 -11.49 15.58
CA ARG A 6 2.25 -11.49 14.12
C ARG A 6 1.20 -10.56 13.49
N MET A 7 1.62 -9.67 12.59
CA MET A 7 0.72 -8.75 11.90
C MET A 7 -0.04 -9.47 10.78
N SER A 8 -1.37 -9.37 10.79
CA SER A 8 -2.19 -9.88 9.69
C SER A 8 -2.23 -8.90 8.51
N VAL A 9 -2.66 -9.38 7.34
CA VAL A 9 -2.85 -8.54 6.15
C VAL A 9 -3.90 -7.46 6.42
N ASP A 10 -5.01 -7.81 7.08
CA ASP A 10 -6.06 -6.84 7.40
C ASP A 10 -5.58 -5.75 8.37
N GLU A 11 -4.71 -6.10 9.32
CA GLU A 11 -4.10 -5.13 10.23
C GLU A 11 -3.16 -4.19 9.47
N GLN A 12 -2.37 -4.71 8.53
CA GLN A 12 -1.52 -3.91 7.64
C GLN A 12 -2.36 -2.96 6.77
N LEU A 13 -3.46 -3.43 6.17
CA LEU A 13 -4.32 -2.62 5.32
C LEU A 13 -5.04 -1.51 6.10
N LYS A 14 -5.49 -1.79 7.33
CA LYS A 14 -6.09 -0.76 8.21
C LYS A 14 -5.10 0.35 8.52
N ARG A 15 -3.90 -0.01 8.99
CA ARG A 15 -2.82 0.96 9.27
C ARG A 15 -2.46 1.77 8.02
N TRP A 16 -2.34 1.09 6.88
CA TRP A 16 -2.09 1.75 5.60
C TRP A 16 -3.18 2.77 5.25
N VAL A 17 -4.47 2.47 5.45
CA VAL A 17 -5.59 3.40 5.25
C VAL A 17 -5.60 4.56 6.26
N ASP A 18 -5.11 4.34 7.46
CA ASP A 18 -4.94 5.38 8.48
C ASP A 18 -3.73 6.29 8.22
N GLY A 19 -2.89 5.95 7.25
CA GLY A 19 -1.72 6.73 6.84
C GLY A 19 -0.40 6.19 7.38
N GLU A 20 -0.44 5.05 8.06
CA GLU A 20 0.73 4.38 8.60
C GLU A 20 1.11 3.17 7.73
N SER A 21 1.95 3.40 6.73
CA SER A 21 2.40 2.37 5.81
C SER A 21 3.47 1.49 6.44
N VAL A 22 3.11 0.27 6.84
CA VAL A 22 4.02 -0.66 7.52
C VAL A 22 4.32 -1.87 6.65
N HIS A 23 5.60 -2.23 6.54
CA HIS A 23 6.03 -3.46 5.89
C HIS A 23 5.76 -4.64 6.81
N ASN A 24 5.09 -5.67 6.30
CA ASN A 24 4.80 -6.87 7.08
C ASN A 24 6.00 -7.80 7.11
N SER A 25 6.92 -7.60 8.05
CA SER A 25 8.10 -8.45 8.23
C SER A 25 7.78 -9.92 8.57
N THR A 26 6.54 -10.24 9.00
CA THR A 26 6.16 -11.64 9.25
C THR A 26 5.93 -12.40 7.93
N ARG A 27 5.44 -11.70 6.90
CA ARG A 27 5.11 -12.27 5.58
C ARG A 27 5.99 -11.75 4.45
N ASP A 28 6.93 -10.87 4.79
CA ASP A 28 7.74 -10.05 3.89
C ASP A 28 6.92 -9.34 2.80
N GLU A 29 5.83 -8.69 3.21
CA GLU A 29 4.82 -8.12 2.32
C GLU A 29 4.74 -6.58 2.47
N CYS A 30 4.83 -5.86 1.34
CA CYS A 30 4.65 -4.42 1.28
C CYS A 30 3.16 -4.00 1.38
N THR A 31 2.91 -2.73 1.68
CA THR A 31 1.58 -2.13 1.41
C THR A 31 1.28 -2.13 -0.10
N PRO A 32 0.00 -2.07 -0.51
CA PRO A 32 -0.37 -2.16 -1.94
C PRO A 32 0.31 -1.14 -2.87
N ASP A 33 0.64 0.04 -2.34
CA ASP A 33 1.31 1.13 -3.06
C ASP A 33 2.83 1.20 -2.81
N PHE A 34 3.41 0.22 -2.10
CA PHE A 34 4.82 0.16 -1.71
C PHE A 34 5.30 1.31 -0.81
N SER A 35 4.38 2.11 -0.26
CA SER A 35 4.74 3.28 0.55
C SER A 35 5.41 2.96 1.88
N CYS A 36 5.32 1.72 2.36
CA CYS A 36 6.11 1.28 3.52
C CYS A 36 7.63 1.30 3.27
N CYS A 37 8.05 1.12 2.01
CA CYS A 37 9.46 1.12 1.61
C CYS A 37 9.85 2.39 0.84
N LYS A 38 8.87 3.04 0.19
CA LYS A 38 9.03 4.27 -0.57
C LYS A 38 7.94 5.27 -0.20
N PRO A 39 8.06 6.02 0.92
CA PRO A 39 7.01 6.90 1.45
C PRO A 39 6.41 7.87 0.42
N GLN A 40 7.18 8.28 -0.58
CA GLN A 40 6.75 9.13 -1.69
C GLN A 40 5.72 8.49 -2.65
N LEU A 41 5.47 7.18 -2.51
CA LEU A 41 4.42 6.46 -3.26
C LEU A 41 3.09 6.42 -2.53
N LEU A 42 2.99 7.01 -1.33
CA LEU A 42 1.77 6.95 -0.53
C LEU A 42 0.56 7.47 -1.33
N ALA A 43 -0.38 6.57 -1.60
CA ALA A 43 -1.58 6.91 -2.33
C ALA A 43 -2.48 7.84 -1.49
N PRO A 44 -3.27 8.73 -2.12
CA PRO A 44 -4.28 9.53 -1.42
C PRO A 44 -5.24 8.66 -0.62
N LYS A 45 -5.74 9.17 0.52
CA LYS A 45 -6.61 8.41 1.45
C LYS A 45 -7.82 7.81 0.75
N GLU A 46 -8.43 8.54 -0.18
CA GLU A 46 -9.58 8.09 -0.97
C GLU A 46 -9.26 6.84 -1.81
N ILE A 47 -8.07 6.78 -2.41
CA ILE A 47 -7.62 5.62 -3.20
C ILE A 47 -7.36 4.42 -2.29
N ARG A 48 -6.77 4.65 -1.11
CA ARG A 48 -6.55 3.60 -0.09
C ARG A 48 -7.87 3.01 0.41
N MET A 49 -8.85 3.87 0.71
CA MET A 49 -10.21 3.47 1.07
C MET A 49 -10.91 2.72 -0.07
N LYS A 50 -10.75 3.16 -1.32
CA LYS A 50 -11.29 2.46 -2.48
C LYS A 50 -10.71 1.05 -2.60
N PHE A 51 -9.41 0.87 -2.40
CA PHE A 51 -8.77 -0.45 -2.42
C PHE A 51 -9.32 -1.38 -1.32
N LEU A 52 -9.51 -0.85 -0.11
CA LEU A 52 -10.04 -1.63 1.01
C LEU A 52 -11.45 -2.17 0.70
N ASN A 53 -12.31 -1.35 0.10
CA ASN A 53 -13.70 -1.71 -0.23
C ASN A 53 -13.88 -2.42 -1.58
N ALA A 54 -12.83 -2.47 -2.40
CA ALA A 54 -12.87 -3.07 -3.74
C ALA A 54 -12.97 -4.60 -3.69
N ASN A 55 -13.62 -5.17 -4.72
CA ASN A 55 -13.60 -6.60 -4.96
C ASN A 55 -12.25 -7.07 -5.53
N GLN A 56 -12.07 -8.38 -5.70
CA GLN A 56 -10.78 -8.94 -6.13
C GLN A 56 -10.33 -8.47 -7.52
N ALA A 57 -11.26 -8.31 -8.47
CA ALA A 57 -10.94 -7.86 -9.82
C ALA A 57 -10.48 -6.40 -9.81
N GLU A 58 -11.20 -5.55 -9.08
CA GLU A 58 -10.85 -4.14 -8.89
C GLU A 58 -9.49 -3.99 -8.17
N ARG A 59 -9.26 -4.77 -7.11
CA ARG A 59 -7.96 -4.78 -6.40
C ARG A 59 -6.81 -5.16 -7.34
N SER A 60 -7.01 -6.17 -8.19
CA SER A 60 -6.00 -6.60 -9.15
C SER A 60 -5.65 -5.48 -10.14
N ALA A 61 -6.66 -4.77 -10.64
CA ALA A 61 -6.45 -3.61 -11.51
C ALA A 61 -5.70 -2.46 -10.80
N MET A 62 -6.05 -2.20 -9.54
CA MET A 62 -5.37 -1.17 -8.74
C MET A 62 -3.91 -1.53 -8.43
N LEU A 63 -3.63 -2.80 -8.10
CA LEU A 63 -2.25 -3.29 -7.89
C LEU A 63 -1.38 -3.10 -9.13
N ALA A 64 -1.92 -3.39 -10.32
CA ALA A 64 -1.22 -3.13 -11.57
C ALA A 64 -0.94 -1.62 -11.76
N GLY A 65 -1.89 -0.76 -11.36
CA GLY A 65 -1.70 0.69 -11.33
C GLY A 65 -0.56 1.14 -10.41
N PHE A 66 -0.55 0.67 -9.16
CA PHE A 66 0.51 0.98 -8.19
C PHE A 66 1.88 0.49 -8.66
N LEU A 67 1.96 -0.73 -9.19
CA LEU A 67 3.18 -1.27 -9.77
C LEU A 67 3.66 -0.40 -10.94
N GLY A 68 2.75 0.08 -11.79
CA GLY A 68 3.07 1.01 -12.86
C GLY A 68 3.70 2.32 -12.35
N VAL A 69 3.21 2.88 -11.23
CA VAL A 69 3.82 4.07 -10.61
C VAL A 69 5.23 3.76 -10.12
N LEU A 70 5.43 2.63 -9.43
CA LEU A 70 6.72 2.19 -8.93
C LEU A 70 7.76 2.03 -10.06
N LEU A 71 7.37 1.41 -11.17
CA LEU A 71 8.25 1.14 -12.32
C LEU A 71 8.60 2.40 -13.12
N ARG A 72 7.76 3.45 -13.07
CA ARG A 72 8.05 4.74 -13.72
C ARG A 72 9.11 5.59 -12.99
N GLY A 73 9.63 5.13 -11.85
CA GLY A 73 10.84 5.69 -11.25
C GLY A 73 10.76 7.13 -10.72
N HIS A 74 9.57 7.67 -10.42
CA HIS A 74 9.37 9.07 -9.99
C HIS A 74 10.10 10.11 -10.87
N SER A 75 9.47 10.51 -11.96
CA SER A 75 9.53 11.91 -12.40
C SER A 75 8.14 12.49 -12.23
N CYS A 76 7.95 13.25 -11.15
CA CYS A 76 6.77 14.06 -10.92
C CYS A 76 7.04 15.41 -11.62
N GLU A 77 6.56 15.59 -12.84
CA GLU A 77 6.29 16.92 -13.37
C GLU A 77 4.78 17.12 -13.41
N VAL A 78 4.33 18.02 -12.54
CA VAL A 78 2.97 18.56 -12.54
C VAL A 78 2.84 19.38 -13.81
N VAL A 79 2.10 18.88 -14.80
CA VAL A 79 1.72 19.70 -15.95
C VAL A 79 0.71 20.73 -15.43
N SER A 80 1.14 21.99 -15.41
CA SER A 80 0.29 23.18 -15.18
C SER A 80 -0.64 23.44 -16.37
#